data_AF-A0A2V8RIU7-F1
#
_entry.id   AF-A0A2V8RIU7-F1
#
_cell.length_a   1.000
_cell.length_b   1.000
_cell.length_c   1.000
_cell.angle_alpha   90.00
_cell.angle_beta   90.00
_cell.angle_gamma   90.00
#
_symmetry.space_group_name_H-M   'P 1'
#
loop_
_entity.id
_entity.type
_entity.pdbx_description
1 polymer ?
#
loop_
_entity_poly.entity_id
_entity_poly.type
_entity_poly.pdbx_seq_one_letter_code
_entity_poly.pdbx_strand_id
1 'polypeptide(L)'
;MDEGWTRFIFERQRCFTFESVDTRQIKQAIPRNTGYLVFADQSANQILNGYAPGTMPAEYVGGLGREGVENLKKFVEAGGTLVFLNRSSQFAIEQFNLPVRDVTRGLTRKDFYIPGSILRTELDTIHPIAKGMPQQSIAWFENSPAFELSEPPASAGGQSRNSPNWPAANAAGSDKIRIIARYPTDPKQILLSGWALGAEKIAGKAALVEFTIGKGKIVLFGFRPQYRGQSLATFPLLFNAISQ
;
A
#
# COMPACT_ATOMS: atom_id res chain seq x y z
N MET A 1 -8.18 10.72 8.28
CA MET A 1 -7.16 9.71 8.64
C MET A 1 -7.87 8.59 9.38
N ASP A 2 -7.62 7.34 9.03
CA ASP A 2 -8.29 6.15 9.59
C ASP A 2 -7.42 5.35 10.59
N GLU A 3 -6.43 6.00 11.21
CA GLU A 3 -5.53 5.41 12.20
C GLU A 3 -6.30 4.73 13.34
N GLY A 4 -7.38 5.33 13.85
CA GLY A 4 -8.18 4.75 14.93
C GLY A 4 -8.72 3.35 14.62
N TRP A 5 -9.10 3.09 13.36
CA TRP A 5 -9.52 1.75 12.93
C TRP A 5 -8.34 0.79 12.83
N THR A 6 -7.18 1.29 12.40
CA THR A 6 -5.93 0.52 12.34
C THR A 6 -5.49 0.08 13.75
N ARG A 7 -5.53 1.00 14.71
CA ARG A 7 -5.27 0.70 16.12
C ARG A 7 -6.26 -0.30 16.69
N PHE A 8 -7.56 -0.07 16.47
CA PHE A 8 -8.60 -0.98 16.94
C PHE A 8 -8.40 -2.43 16.47
N ILE A 9 -7.98 -2.66 15.22
CA ILE A 9 -7.73 -4.02 14.74
C ILE A 9 -6.45 -4.63 15.33
N PHE A 10 -5.42 -3.80 15.61
CA PHE A 10 -4.18 -4.26 16.25
C PHE A 10 -4.37 -4.57 17.73
N GLU A 11 -5.15 -3.77 18.47
CA GLU A 11 -5.52 -4.02 19.88
C GLU A 11 -6.23 -5.36 20.05
N ARG A 12 -6.95 -5.82 19.02
CA ARG A 12 -7.62 -7.13 19.01
C ARG A 12 -6.66 -8.29 18.77
N GLN A 13 -5.42 -8.03 18.36
CA GLN A 13 -4.39 -9.05 18.19
C GLN A 13 -3.46 -9.05 19.41
N ARG A 14 -3.32 -10.20 20.07
CA ARG A 14 -2.45 -10.34 21.25
C ARG A 14 -0.95 -10.40 20.91
N CYS A 15 -0.60 -10.54 19.63
CA CYS A 15 0.76 -10.76 19.18
C CYS A 15 1.49 -9.48 18.73
N PHE A 16 0.81 -8.33 18.70
CA PHE A 16 1.42 -7.07 18.29
C PHE A 16 1.59 -6.12 19.47
N THR A 17 2.78 -5.55 19.60
CA THR A 17 3.02 -4.33 20.38
C THR A 17 3.11 -3.17 19.40
N PHE A 18 2.32 -2.13 19.62
CA PHE A 18 2.28 -0.96 18.74
C PHE A 18 2.17 0.32 19.56
N GLU A 19 2.64 1.41 18.99
CA GLU A 19 2.48 2.77 19.51
C GLU A 19 2.17 3.73 18.36
N SER A 20 1.49 4.83 18.65
CA SER A 20 1.34 5.91 17.69
C SER A 20 2.64 6.72 17.68
N VAL A 21 3.22 6.91 16.49
CA VAL A 21 4.43 7.72 16.33
C VAL A 21 4.04 9.04 15.68
N ASP A 22 4.33 10.16 16.34
CA ASP A 22 4.03 11.48 15.82
C ASP A 22 5.11 12.00 14.85
N THR A 23 4.74 13.04 14.10
CA THR A 23 5.64 13.71 13.14
C THR A 23 6.95 14.16 13.79
N ARG A 24 6.93 14.67 15.03
CA ARG A 24 8.13 15.18 15.70
C ARG A 24 9.09 14.05 16.03
N GLN A 25 8.58 12.90 16.48
CA GLN A 25 9.37 11.71 16.74
C GLN A 25 10.06 11.23 15.46
N ILE A 26 9.33 11.10 14.34
CA ILE A 26 9.92 10.67 13.05
C ILE A 26 11.01 11.66 12.59
N LYS A 27 10.79 12.97 12.76
CA LYS A 27 11.78 14.01 12.41
C LYS A 27 13.03 13.99 13.28
N GLN A 28 12.91 13.68 14.56
CA GLN A 28 14.05 13.60 15.47
C GLN A 28 14.83 12.31 15.26
N ALA A 29 14.18 11.17 15.54
CA ALA A 29 14.72 9.84 15.34
C ALA A 29 13.59 8.82 15.49
N ILE A 30 13.49 7.90 14.53
CA ILE A 30 12.58 6.75 14.65
C ILE A 30 13.12 5.84 15.77
N PRO A 31 12.27 5.38 16.71
CA PRO A 31 12.72 4.55 17.83
C PRO A 31 13.46 3.29 17.37
N ARG A 32 14.53 2.91 18.08
CA ARG A 32 15.42 1.81 17.66
C ARG A 32 14.74 0.44 17.56
N ASN A 33 13.68 0.23 18.35
CA ASN A 33 12.95 -1.05 18.39
C ASN A 33 11.78 -1.08 17.39
N THR A 34 11.61 -0.04 16.58
CA THR A 34 10.61 -0.02 15.51
C THR A 34 11.09 -0.91 14.37
N GLY A 35 10.40 -2.03 14.11
CA GLY A 35 10.62 -2.83 12.89
C GLY A 35 9.73 -2.38 11.71
N TYR A 36 8.57 -1.83 12.03
CA TYR A 36 7.49 -1.53 11.09
C TYR A 36 6.89 -0.17 11.36
N LEU A 37 6.63 0.62 10.31
CA LEU A 37 5.81 1.82 10.38
C LEU A 37 4.65 1.71 9.39
N VAL A 38 3.44 1.92 9.89
CA VAL A 38 2.21 1.84 9.09
C VAL A 38 1.63 3.24 8.90
N PHE A 39 1.53 3.67 7.65
CA PHE A 39 0.91 4.93 7.26
C PHE A 39 -0.54 4.68 6.86
N ALA A 40 -1.45 5.11 7.74
CA ALA A 40 -2.89 5.10 7.52
C ALA A 40 -3.31 5.87 6.25
N ASP A 41 -4.58 5.77 5.86
CA ASP A 41 -5.12 6.46 4.69
C ASP A 41 -5.10 7.99 4.89
N GLN A 42 -4.15 8.63 4.21
CA GLN A 42 -3.90 10.06 4.25
C GLN A 42 -3.26 10.51 2.92
N SER A 43 -3.51 11.74 2.48
CA SER A 43 -2.90 12.23 1.23
C SER A 43 -1.40 12.51 1.41
N ALA A 44 -0.64 12.41 0.32
CA ALA A 44 0.80 12.71 0.33
C ALA A 44 1.12 14.11 0.85
N ASN A 45 0.33 15.12 0.46
CA ASN A 45 0.48 16.48 0.95
C ASN A 45 0.24 16.60 2.45
N GLN A 46 -0.78 15.91 2.99
CA GLN A 46 -1.04 15.92 4.43
C GLN A 46 0.06 15.22 5.23
N ILE A 47 0.68 14.16 4.70
CA ILE A 47 1.81 13.50 5.35
C ILE A 47 3.05 14.41 5.33
N LEU A 48 3.36 15.00 4.17
CA LEU A 48 4.57 15.79 3.98
C LEU A 48 4.51 17.15 4.68
N ASN A 49 3.41 17.87 4.48
CA ASN A 49 3.27 19.28 4.89
C ASN A 49 2.37 19.47 6.11
N GLY A 50 1.52 18.49 6.43
CA GLY A 50 0.61 18.56 7.57
C GLY A 50 -0.42 19.67 7.47
N TYR A 51 -0.93 20.09 8.63
CA TYR A 51 -1.81 21.26 8.76
C TYR A 51 -1.00 22.55 8.82
N ALA A 52 -1.55 23.64 8.27
CA ALA A 52 -0.91 24.95 8.29
C ALA A 52 -1.01 25.60 9.69
N PRO A 53 -0.05 26.45 10.10
CA PRO A 53 -0.16 27.22 11.33
C PRO A 53 -1.47 28.00 11.42
N GLY A 54 -2.12 27.95 12.60
CA GLY A 54 -3.41 28.62 12.82
C GLY A 54 -4.65 27.83 12.38
N THR A 55 -4.49 26.67 11.73
CA THR A 55 -5.63 25.82 11.33
C THR A 55 -5.97 24.70 12.34
N MET A 56 -5.02 24.39 13.23
CA MET A 56 -5.11 23.38 14.28
C MET A 56 -4.29 23.83 15.50
N PRO A 57 -4.48 23.23 16.70
CA PRO A 57 -3.56 23.40 17.83
C PRO A 57 -2.11 23.12 17.43
N ALA A 58 -1.17 23.82 18.06
CA ALA A 58 0.23 23.87 17.64
C ALA A 58 0.90 22.48 17.58
N GLU A 59 0.48 21.58 18.46
CA GLU A 59 0.94 20.19 18.52
C GLU A 59 0.52 19.33 17.32
N TYR A 60 -0.49 19.75 16.55
CA TYR A 60 -1.00 19.04 15.37
C TYR A 60 -0.64 19.74 14.05
N VAL A 61 0.11 20.83 14.09
CA VAL A 61 0.54 21.60 12.91
C VAL A 61 1.85 21.03 12.37
N GLY A 62 2.02 21.09 11.04
CA GLY A 62 3.22 20.63 10.35
C GLY A 62 3.21 19.14 9.99
N GLY A 63 3.99 18.78 8.97
CA GLY A 63 4.16 17.42 8.48
C GLY A 63 5.61 16.95 8.61
N LEU A 64 5.90 15.79 8.02
CA LEU A 64 7.23 15.19 8.09
C LEU A 64 8.33 16.11 7.56
N GLY A 65 8.02 16.86 6.50
CA GLY A 65 9.00 17.66 5.78
C GLY A 65 10.16 16.82 5.25
N ARG A 66 11.21 17.51 4.78
CA ARG A 66 12.42 16.88 4.24
C ARG A 66 13.14 16.00 5.26
N GLU A 67 13.25 16.49 6.50
CA GLU A 67 13.94 15.80 7.60
C GLU A 67 13.28 14.45 7.92
N GLY A 68 11.94 14.42 8.04
CA GLY A 68 11.20 13.18 8.28
C GLY A 68 11.35 12.19 7.12
N VAL A 69 11.32 12.67 5.87
CA VAL A 69 11.56 11.83 4.68
C VAL A 69 12.96 11.22 4.69
N GLU A 70 14.00 11.99 5.01
CA GLU A 70 15.37 11.51 5.11
C GLU A 70 15.51 10.43 6.21
N ASN A 71 14.84 10.60 7.35
CA ASN A 71 14.84 9.59 8.41
C ASN A 71 14.10 8.31 8.02
N LEU A 72 12.98 8.41 7.29
CA LEU A 72 12.28 7.24 6.77
C LEU A 72 13.13 6.47 5.74
N LYS A 73 13.92 7.18 4.91
CA LYS A 73 14.87 6.53 3.99
C LYS A 73 15.92 5.73 4.75
N LYS A 74 16.57 6.36 5.74
CA LYS A 74 17.55 5.69 6.61
C LYS A 74 16.95 4.46 7.31
N PHE A 75 15.71 4.58 7.79
CA PHE A 75 14.99 3.49 8.43
C PHE A 75 14.82 2.28 7.52
N VAL A 76 14.35 2.50 6.28
CA VAL A 76 14.19 1.41 5.31
C VAL A 76 15.55 0.83 4.91
N GLU A 77 16.54 1.67 4.64
CA GLU A 77 17.90 1.21 4.29
C GLU A 77 18.52 0.33 5.39
N ALA A 78 18.22 0.64 6.65
CA ALA A 78 18.67 -0.11 7.83
C ALA A 78 17.92 -1.45 8.05
N GLY A 79 16.87 -1.75 7.29
CA GLY A 79 16.09 -2.98 7.41
C GLY A 79 14.65 -2.81 7.89
N GLY A 80 14.22 -1.59 8.17
CA GLY A 80 12.85 -1.29 8.54
C GLY A 80 11.86 -1.49 7.40
N THR A 81 10.60 -1.77 7.74
CA THR A 81 9.51 -1.91 6.76
C THR A 81 8.52 -0.76 6.87
N LEU A 82 8.24 -0.09 5.76
CA LEU A 82 7.18 0.91 5.67
C LEU A 82 5.97 0.33 4.95
N VAL A 83 4.79 0.44 5.54
CA VAL A 83 3.52 -0.02 4.96
C VAL A 83 2.62 1.19 4.72
N PHE A 84 2.21 1.41 3.49
CA PHE A 84 1.37 2.54 3.10
C PHE A 84 -0.02 2.06 2.68
N LEU A 85 -1.05 2.58 3.34
CA LEU A 85 -2.43 2.20 3.13
C LEU A 85 -3.16 3.22 2.26
N ASN A 86 -3.68 2.74 1.13
CA ASN A 86 -4.52 3.50 0.23
C ASN A 86 -3.81 4.77 -0.29
N ARG A 87 -4.33 5.98 -0.01
CA ARG A 87 -3.79 7.24 -0.55
C ARG A 87 -2.40 7.59 -0.02
N SER A 88 -1.98 7.03 1.10
CA SER A 88 -0.62 7.27 1.61
C SER A 88 0.45 6.62 0.72
N SER A 89 0.08 5.65 -0.12
CA SER A 89 0.99 5.06 -1.10
C SER A 89 1.57 6.09 -2.05
N GLN A 90 0.84 7.17 -2.35
CA GLN A 90 1.34 8.25 -3.20
C GLN A 90 2.54 8.98 -2.58
N PHE A 91 2.55 9.13 -1.24
CA PHE A 91 3.70 9.69 -0.54
C PHE A 91 4.94 8.83 -0.77
N ALA A 92 4.81 7.52 -0.65
CA ALA A 92 5.91 6.60 -0.86
C ALA A 92 6.43 6.67 -2.31
N ILE A 93 5.53 6.69 -3.29
CA ILE A 93 5.88 6.80 -4.72
C ILE A 93 6.72 8.06 -4.96
N GLU A 94 6.26 9.21 -4.49
CA GLU A 94 6.92 10.51 -4.72
C GLU A 94 8.23 10.65 -3.94
N GLN A 95 8.24 10.28 -2.65
CA GLN A 95 9.38 10.58 -1.78
C GLN A 95 10.54 9.56 -1.92
N PHE A 96 10.24 8.34 -2.36
CA PHE A 96 11.23 7.27 -2.58
C PHE A 96 11.53 7.03 -4.07
N ASN A 97 10.93 7.81 -4.98
CA ASN A 97 11.07 7.66 -6.42
C ASN A 97 10.80 6.21 -6.88
N LEU A 98 9.74 5.60 -6.35
CA LEU A 98 9.43 4.21 -6.69
C LEU A 98 9.06 4.10 -8.18
N PRO A 99 9.51 3.05 -8.90
CA PRO A 99 9.28 2.89 -10.34
C PRO A 99 7.85 2.39 -10.63
N VAL A 100 6.85 3.08 -10.08
CA VAL A 100 5.43 2.75 -10.16
C VAL A 100 4.62 4.04 -10.19
N ARG A 101 3.51 4.03 -10.92
CA ARG A 101 2.56 5.15 -10.98
C ARG A 101 1.17 4.69 -10.57
N ASP A 102 0.42 5.59 -9.96
CA ASP A 102 -1.02 5.42 -9.77
C ASP A 102 -1.75 5.79 -11.08
N VAL A 103 -2.36 4.79 -11.72
CA VAL A 103 -3.09 4.95 -12.99
C VAL A 103 -4.42 5.70 -12.83
N THR A 104 -4.90 5.87 -11.59
CA THR A 104 -6.14 6.59 -11.28
C THR A 104 -5.92 8.10 -11.15
N ARG A 105 -4.65 8.55 -11.01
CA ARG A 105 -4.31 9.97 -10.91
C ARG A 105 -4.65 10.72 -12.19
N GLY A 106 -5.30 11.87 -12.01
CA GLY A 106 -5.69 12.76 -13.11
C GLY A 106 -6.93 12.31 -13.87
N LEU A 107 -7.49 11.13 -13.57
CA LEU A 107 -8.77 10.72 -14.13
C LEU A 107 -9.89 11.59 -13.55
N THR A 108 -10.79 12.05 -14.41
CA THR A 108 -11.96 12.80 -13.96
C THR A 108 -13.00 11.85 -13.39
N ARG A 109 -13.91 12.35 -12.54
CA ARG A 109 -15.04 11.55 -12.03
C ARG A 109 -15.98 11.05 -13.13
N LYS A 110 -15.93 11.62 -14.34
CA LYS A 110 -16.70 11.13 -15.49
C LYS A 110 -16.05 9.92 -16.14
N ASP A 111 -14.72 9.80 -16.04
CA ASP A 111 -13.94 8.72 -16.65
C ASP A 111 -13.67 7.58 -15.67
N PHE A 112 -13.57 7.89 -14.38
CA PHE A 112 -13.30 6.91 -13.33
C PHE A 112 -13.96 7.32 -12.02
N TYR A 113 -14.87 6.49 -11.52
CA TYR A 113 -15.57 6.79 -10.26
C TYR A 113 -16.00 5.51 -9.55
N ILE A 114 -15.34 5.26 -8.40
CA ILE A 114 -15.62 4.16 -7.48
C ILE A 114 -15.64 4.76 -6.06
N PRO A 115 -16.80 5.21 -5.57
CA PRO A 115 -16.92 5.94 -4.30
C PRO A 115 -16.90 5.03 -3.06
N GLY A 116 -16.77 3.73 -3.23
CA GLY A 116 -16.89 2.72 -2.18
C GLY A 116 -17.49 1.45 -2.76
N SER A 117 -16.66 0.45 -3.04
CA SER A 117 -17.10 -0.82 -3.62
C SER A 117 -16.18 -1.96 -3.24
N ILE A 118 -16.72 -3.18 -3.29
CA ILE A 118 -15.95 -4.40 -3.10
C ILE A 118 -15.49 -4.85 -4.49
N LEU A 119 -14.18 -4.80 -4.71
CA LEU A 119 -13.57 -5.27 -5.95
C LEU A 119 -12.89 -6.62 -5.72
N ARG A 120 -12.88 -7.47 -6.74
CA ARG A 120 -12.12 -8.73 -6.77
C ARG A 120 -10.64 -8.42 -6.92
N THR A 121 -9.81 -9.14 -6.17
CA THR A 121 -8.36 -9.19 -6.37
C THR A 121 -7.89 -10.62 -6.58
N GLU A 122 -6.81 -10.76 -7.34
CA GLU A 122 -6.07 -12.02 -7.52
C GLU A 122 -4.74 -11.89 -6.77
N LEU A 123 -4.35 -12.91 -6.01
CA LEU A 123 -3.19 -12.91 -5.12
C LEU A 123 -2.10 -13.87 -5.59
N ASP A 124 -0.83 -13.48 -5.45
CA ASP A 124 0.32 -14.37 -5.51
C ASP A 124 0.52 -15.06 -4.16
N THR A 125 -0.12 -16.21 -3.97
CA THR A 125 -0.14 -16.95 -2.70
C THR A 125 1.20 -17.59 -2.32
N ILE A 126 2.19 -17.56 -3.22
CA ILE A 126 3.57 -17.97 -2.92
C ILE A 126 4.26 -16.89 -2.08
N HIS A 127 3.88 -15.62 -2.24
CA HIS A 127 4.48 -14.50 -1.53
C HIS A 127 4.16 -14.54 -0.02
N PRO A 128 5.11 -14.26 0.89
CA PRO A 128 4.88 -14.28 2.33
C PRO A 128 3.68 -13.43 2.80
N ILE A 129 3.50 -12.24 2.22
CA ILE A 129 2.34 -11.37 2.51
C ILE A 129 0.99 -12.05 2.24
N ALA A 130 0.87 -12.86 1.18
CA ALA A 130 -0.37 -13.56 0.83
C ALA A 130 -0.40 -15.02 1.33
N LYS A 131 0.53 -15.41 2.21
CA LYS A 131 0.61 -16.77 2.74
C LYS A 131 -0.68 -17.14 3.48
N GLY A 132 -1.21 -18.32 3.15
CA GLY A 132 -2.44 -18.84 3.75
C GLY A 132 -3.73 -18.22 3.21
N MET A 133 -3.64 -17.35 2.19
CA MET A 133 -4.81 -16.77 1.55
C MET A 133 -5.25 -17.56 0.31
N PRO A 134 -6.55 -17.52 -0.04
CA PRO A 134 -7.01 -18.01 -1.34
C PRO A 134 -6.45 -17.16 -2.49
N GLN A 135 -6.35 -17.75 -3.68
CA GLN A 135 -5.87 -17.05 -4.88
C GLN A 135 -6.75 -15.84 -5.28
N GLN A 136 -8.03 -15.86 -4.90
CA GLN A 136 -8.93 -14.73 -5.09
C GLN A 136 -9.35 -14.17 -3.74
N SER A 137 -9.30 -12.85 -3.62
CA SER A 137 -9.75 -12.12 -2.44
C SER A 137 -10.54 -10.87 -2.87
N ILE A 138 -10.73 -9.96 -1.93
CA ILE A 138 -11.43 -8.71 -2.13
C ILE A 138 -10.54 -7.51 -1.83
N ALA A 139 -10.94 -6.33 -2.28
CA ALA A 139 -10.42 -5.05 -1.85
C ALA A 139 -11.58 -4.06 -1.66
N TRP A 140 -11.62 -3.36 -0.53
CA TRP A 140 -12.49 -2.20 -0.38
C TRP A 140 -11.85 -1.01 -1.11
N PHE A 141 -12.43 -0.64 -2.25
CA PHE A 141 -11.95 0.44 -3.09
C PHE A 141 -12.78 1.71 -2.88
N GLU A 142 -12.14 2.79 -2.45
CA GLU A 142 -12.76 4.10 -2.26
C GLU A 142 -11.72 5.19 -2.50
N ASN A 143 -11.79 5.85 -3.66
CA ASN A 143 -10.78 6.80 -4.10
C ASN A 143 -9.35 6.24 -3.95
N SER A 144 -9.22 4.95 -4.26
CA SER A 144 -8.00 4.18 -4.02
C SER A 144 -7.08 4.21 -5.25
N PRO A 145 -5.75 4.14 -5.07
CA PRO A 145 -4.84 4.07 -6.18
C PRO A 145 -4.81 2.65 -6.77
N ALA A 146 -4.49 2.55 -8.06
CA ALA A 146 -4.16 1.29 -8.71
C ALA A 146 -2.84 1.44 -9.46
N PHE A 147 -1.96 0.46 -9.36
CA PHE A 147 -0.55 0.65 -9.66
C PHE A 147 -0.14 0.04 -11.00
N GLU A 148 0.66 0.78 -11.75
CA GLU A 148 1.36 0.30 -12.94
C GLU A 148 2.86 0.57 -12.80
N LEU A 149 3.69 -0.45 -13.06
CA LEU A 149 5.14 -0.29 -13.03
C LEU A 149 5.60 0.56 -14.22
N SER A 150 6.52 1.49 -13.97
CA SER A 150 6.98 2.47 -14.97
C SER A 150 7.87 1.85 -16.06
N GLU A 151 8.51 0.72 -15.77
CA GLU A 151 9.18 -0.12 -16.75
C GLU A 151 8.79 -1.59 -16.48
N PRO A 152 8.45 -2.39 -17.52
CA PRO A 152 8.40 -3.83 -17.34
C PRO A 152 9.81 -4.28 -16.94
N PRO A 153 9.98 -5.09 -15.87
CA PRO A 153 11.30 -5.55 -15.46
C PRO A 153 11.98 -6.19 -16.66
N ALA A 154 13.21 -5.76 -16.93
CA ALA A 154 13.98 -6.12 -18.11
C ALA A 154 13.83 -7.63 -18.40
N SER A 155 13.07 -7.94 -19.45
CA SER A 155 12.99 -9.22 -20.14
C SER A 155 13.36 -10.46 -19.31
N ALA A 156 12.46 -10.92 -18.44
CA ALA A 156 12.39 -12.35 -18.16
C ALA A 156 11.61 -13.00 -19.31
N GLY A 157 12.32 -13.33 -20.39
CA GLY A 157 11.83 -14.10 -21.54
C GLY A 157 11.52 -15.57 -21.18
N GLY A 158 10.81 -15.79 -20.08
CA GLY A 158 10.41 -17.10 -19.61
C GLY A 158 9.15 -16.95 -18.77
N GLN A 159 8.02 -17.35 -19.32
CA GLN A 159 6.85 -17.69 -18.51
C GLN A 159 7.32 -18.66 -17.42
N SER A 160 7.21 -18.27 -16.15
CA SER A 160 7.42 -19.20 -15.05
C SER A 160 6.43 -20.35 -15.23
N ARG A 161 6.95 -21.53 -15.55
CA ARG A 161 6.16 -22.74 -15.86
C ARG A 161 5.17 -23.14 -14.75
N ASN A 162 5.32 -22.57 -13.54
CA ASN A 162 4.52 -22.92 -12.36
C ASN A 162 3.71 -21.76 -11.78
N SER A 163 3.57 -20.61 -12.47
CA SER A 163 2.77 -19.48 -11.97
C SER A 163 1.70 -19.08 -12.99
N PRO A 164 0.39 -19.24 -12.67
CA PRO A 164 -0.68 -18.94 -13.60
C PRO A 164 -0.70 -17.44 -13.93
N ASN A 165 -0.34 -17.08 -15.16
CA ASN A 165 -0.55 -15.76 -15.76
C ASN A 165 -0.08 -14.53 -14.94
N TRP A 166 0.92 -14.64 -14.07
CA TRP A 166 1.38 -13.50 -13.25
C TRP A 166 2.41 -12.61 -13.99
N PRO A 167 2.42 -11.27 -13.81
CA PRO A 167 3.34 -10.35 -14.48
C PRO A 167 4.82 -10.72 -14.31
N ALA A 168 5.63 -10.30 -15.30
CA ALA A 168 7.08 -10.51 -15.33
C ALA A 168 7.81 -9.96 -14.08
N ALA A 169 7.21 -9.02 -13.35
CA ALA A 169 7.71 -8.54 -12.06
C ALA A 169 7.74 -9.60 -10.95
N ASN A 170 7.17 -10.78 -11.16
CA ASN A 170 7.37 -11.90 -10.25
C ASN A 170 8.16 -13.05 -10.91
N ALA A 171 8.71 -12.85 -12.10
CA ALA A 171 9.68 -13.79 -12.65
C ALA A 171 10.85 -13.95 -11.67
N ALA A 172 11.38 -15.16 -11.57
CA ALA A 172 12.50 -15.47 -10.70
C ALA A 172 13.70 -14.57 -11.07
N GLY A 173 13.98 -13.56 -10.23
CA GLY A 173 15.11 -12.64 -10.43
C GLY A 173 14.82 -11.15 -10.18
N SER A 174 13.56 -10.69 -10.20
CA SER A 174 13.24 -9.31 -9.78
C SER A 174 12.94 -9.24 -8.28
N ASP A 175 13.96 -9.48 -7.44
CA ASP A 175 13.82 -9.43 -5.98
C ASP A 175 13.49 -8.03 -5.46
N LYS A 176 13.65 -7.00 -6.30
CA LYS A 176 13.42 -5.60 -5.91
C LYS A 176 11.97 -5.15 -5.94
N ILE A 177 11.11 -5.79 -6.73
CA ILE A 177 9.71 -5.39 -6.89
C ILE A 177 8.86 -6.65 -7.05
N ARG A 178 7.84 -6.82 -6.23
CA ARG A 178 6.92 -7.96 -6.27
C ARG A 178 5.48 -7.45 -6.27
N ILE A 179 4.71 -7.82 -7.29
CA ILE A 179 3.26 -7.57 -7.30
C ILE A 179 2.62 -8.73 -6.52
N ILE A 180 1.85 -8.44 -5.48
CA ILE A 180 1.27 -9.45 -4.59
C ILE A 180 -0.23 -9.59 -4.83
N ALA A 181 -0.90 -8.49 -5.18
CA ALA A 181 -2.29 -8.49 -5.57
C ALA A 181 -2.50 -7.67 -6.84
N ARG A 182 -3.43 -8.08 -7.69
CA ARG A 182 -3.89 -7.32 -8.86
C ARG A 182 -5.39 -7.39 -9.02
N TYR A 183 -5.96 -6.49 -9.80
CA TYR A 183 -7.33 -6.63 -10.28
C TYR A 183 -7.38 -7.62 -11.46
N PRO A 184 -8.50 -8.35 -11.66
CA PRO A 184 -8.73 -9.15 -12.85
C PRO A 184 -8.45 -8.39 -14.14
N THR A 185 -7.96 -9.09 -15.17
CA THR A 185 -7.71 -8.50 -16.49
C THR A 185 -8.98 -8.23 -17.28
N ASP A 186 -10.04 -9.02 -17.05
CA ASP A 186 -11.38 -8.72 -17.58
C ASP A 186 -12.07 -7.69 -16.66
N PRO A 187 -12.33 -6.46 -17.14
CA PRO A 187 -12.97 -5.42 -16.35
C PRO A 187 -14.32 -5.84 -15.76
N LYS A 188 -15.05 -6.75 -16.43
CA LYS A 188 -16.36 -7.24 -15.98
C LYS A 188 -16.27 -8.10 -14.74
N GLN A 189 -15.10 -8.65 -14.42
CA GLN A 189 -14.85 -9.50 -13.26
C GLN A 189 -14.38 -8.71 -12.03
N ILE A 190 -14.12 -7.41 -12.18
CA ILE A 190 -13.54 -6.56 -11.12
C ILE A 190 -14.59 -6.23 -10.05
N LEU A 191 -15.78 -5.80 -10.44
CA LEU A 191 -16.82 -5.39 -9.48
C LEU A 191 -17.52 -6.62 -8.88
N LEU A 192 -17.46 -6.76 -7.56
CA LEU A 192 -18.24 -7.76 -6.83
C LEU A 192 -19.52 -7.17 -6.23
N SER A 193 -19.42 -5.95 -5.69
CA SER A 193 -20.56 -5.25 -5.10
C SER A 193 -20.33 -3.74 -5.05
N GLY A 194 -21.38 -2.97 -5.30
CA GLY A 194 -21.35 -1.51 -5.31
C GLY A 194 -21.46 -0.93 -6.72
N TRP A 195 -20.66 0.11 -6.99
CA TRP A 195 -20.67 0.85 -8.24
C TRP A 195 -19.24 1.07 -8.75
N ALA A 196 -18.99 0.69 -10.00
CA ALA A 196 -17.73 0.98 -10.66
C ALA A 196 -17.93 1.56 -12.06
N LEU A 197 -17.53 2.82 -12.22
CA LEU A 197 -17.34 3.47 -13.51
C LEU A 197 -15.84 3.48 -13.86
N GLY A 198 -15.50 3.05 -15.07
CA GLY A 198 -14.11 3.04 -15.56
C GLY A 198 -13.27 1.86 -15.08
N ALA A 199 -13.87 0.70 -14.78
CA ALA A 199 -13.15 -0.48 -14.29
C ALA A 199 -12.02 -0.94 -15.24
N GLU A 200 -12.15 -0.68 -16.54
CA GLU A 200 -11.14 -0.94 -17.54
C GLU A 200 -9.83 -0.16 -17.33
N LYS A 201 -9.87 0.97 -16.60
CA LYS A 201 -8.67 1.76 -16.27
C LYS A 201 -7.77 1.04 -15.27
N ILE A 202 -8.34 0.18 -14.42
CA ILE A 202 -7.63 -0.55 -13.37
C ILE A 202 -7.51 -2.04 -13.66
N ALA A 203 -8.07 -2.53 -14.76
CA ALA A 203 -7.99 -3.94 -15.15
C ALA A 203 -6.53 -4.40 -15.33
N GLY A 204 -6.20 -5.53 -14.70
CA GLY A 204 -4.85 -6.09 -14.67
C GLY A 204 -3.81 -5.27 -13.88
N LYS A 205 -4.18 -4.12 -13.31
CA LYS A 205 -3.26 -3.26 -12.54
C LYS A 205 -3.04 -3.84 -11.15
N ALA A 206 -1.90 -3.52 -10.56
CA ALA A 206 -1.54 -4.00 -9.23
C ALA A 206 -2.35 -3.26 -8.15
N ALA A 207 -2.81 -4.03 -7.16
CA ALA A 207 -3.53 -3.56 -5.98
C ALA A 207 -2.67 -3.66 -4.71
N LEU A 208 -1.60 -4.45 -4.72
CA LEU A 208 -0.64 -4.58 -3.63
C LEU A 208 0.75 -4.86 -4.20
N VAL A 209 1.74 -4.05 -3.83
CA VAL A 209 3.11 -4.15 -4.34
C VAL A 209 4.11 -4.02 -3.19
N GLU A 210 5.15 -4.85 -3.20
CA GLU A 210 6.31 -4.74 -2.30
C GLU A 210 7.54 -4.31 -3.11
N PHE A 211 8.33 -3.39 -2.53
CA PHE A 211 9.63 -2.95 -3.02
C PHE A 211 10.69 -3.27 -1.98
N THR A 212 11.83 -3.80 -2.41
CA THR A 212 13.02 -3.97 -1.57
C THR A 212 13.99 -2.82 -1.79
N ILE A 213 14.31 -2.10 -0.72
CA ILE A 213 15.24 -0.96 -0.74
C ILE A 213 16.28 -1.15 0.36
N GLY A 214 17.55 -1.26 -0.03
CA GLY A 214 18.61 -1.62 0.90
C GLY A 214 18.32 -2.99 1.54
N LYS A 215 18.19 -3.01 2.87
CA LYS A 215 17.82 -4.20 3.64
C LYS A 215 16.34 -4.28 3.99
N GLY A 216 15.60 -3.19 3.81
CA GLY A 216 14.21 -3.05 4.22
C GLY A 216 13.24 -3.13 3.06
N LYS A 217 11.98 -2.83 3.39
CA LYS A 217 10.86 -2.99 2.47
C LYS A 217 9.92 -1.80 2.48
N ILE A 218 9.30 -1.54 1.33
CA ILE A 218 8.16 -0.62 1.21
C ILE A 218 6.99 -1.39 0.61
N VAL A 219 5.86 -1.41 1.30
CA VAL A 219 4.65 -2.12 0.87
C VAL A 219 3.55 -1.09 0.60
N LEU A 220 3.00 -1.12 -0.62
CA LEU A 220 1.93 -0.23 -1.06
C LEU A 220 0.62 -1.00 -1.17
N PHE A 221 -0.36 -0.67 -0.34
CA PHE A 221 -1.73 -1.14 -0.49
C PHE A 221 -2.55 -0.12 -1.29
N GLY A 222 -3.07 -0.55 -2.44
CA GLY A 222 -4.01 0.20 -3.28
C GLY A 222 -5.45 0.13 -2.79
N PHE A 223 -5.65 -0.11 -1.49
CA PHE A 223 -6.93 -0.21 -0.81
C PHE A 223 -6.70 -0.11 0.70
N ARG A 224 -7.77 -0.05 1.48
CA ARG A 224 -7.70 -0.08 2.96
C ARG A 224 -7.95 -1.51 3.45
N PRO A 225 -6.91 -2.32 3.73
CA PRO A 225 -7.10 -3.71 4.17
C PRO A 225 -7.86 -3.83 5.49
N GLN A 226 -7.84 -2.78 6.32
CA GLN A 226 -8.49 -2.68 7.61
C GLN A 226 -9.84 -1.98 7.59
N TYR A 227 -10.37 -1.57 6.42
CA TYR A 227 -11.46 -0.59 6.30
C TYR A 227 -12.54 -0.71 7.39
N ARG A 228 -12.56 0.28 8.29
CA ARG A 228 -13.50 0.39 9.43
C ARG A 228 -13.63 -0.86 10.31
N GLY A 229 -12.60 -1.71 10.36
CA GLY A 229 -12.62 -2.99 11.07
C GLY A 229 -13.51 -4.06 10.44
N GLN A 230 -13.97 -3.89 9.19
CA GLN A 230 -14.97 -4.77 8.56
C GLN A 230 -14.37 -5.73 7.53
N SER A 231 -13.24 -5.39 6.91
CA SER A 231 -12.63 -6.17 5.83
C SER A 231 -11.81 -7.38 6.35
N LEU A 232 -12.46 -8.30 7.06
CA LEU A 232 -11.84 -9.48 7.67
C LEU A 232 -11.00 -10.30 6.67
N ALA A 233 -11.48 -10.41 5.43
CA ALA A 233 -10.80 -11.14 4.36
C ALA A 233 -9.43 -10.57 3.98
N THR A 234 -9.14 -9.30 4.28
CA THR A 234 -7.88 -8.63 3.93
C THR A 234 -6.98 -8.33 5.13
N PHE A 235 -7.42 -8.62 6.35
CA PHE A 235 -6.59 -8.49 7.54
C PHE A 235 -5.31 -9.34 7.47
N PRO A 236 -5.34 -10.61 6.98
CA PRO A 236 -4.12 -11.40 6.86
C PRO A 236 -3.04 -10.74 6.00
N LEU A 237 -3.41 -10.03 4.92
CA LEU A 237 -2.43 -9.29 4.11
C LEU A 237 -1.71 -8.22 4.93
N LEU A 238 -2.46 -7.44 5.72
CA LEU A 238 -1.88 -6.39 6.55
C LEU A 238 -1.00 -6.99 7.65
N PHE A 239 -1.48 -8.01 8.35
CA PHE A 239 -0.73 -8.64 9.45
C PHE A 239 0.55 -9.31 8.95
N ASN A 240 0.48 -10.06 7.85
CA ASN A 240 1.66 -10.66 7.24
C ASN A 240 2.66 -9.61 6.75
N ALA A 241 2.20 -8.44 6.29
CA ALA A 241 3.08 -7.35 5.87
C ALA A 241 3.86 -6.71 7.04
N ILE A 242 3.36 -6.83 8.28
CA ILE A 242 4.00 -6.31 9.49
C ILE A 242 4.59 -7.41 10.39
N SER A 243 4.76 -8.62 9.86
CA SER A 243 5.26 -9.78 10.62
C SER A 243 6.24 -10.63 9.79
N GLN A 244 6.91 -10.01 8.81
CA GLN A 244 7.89 -10.70 7.97
C GLN A 244 9.22 -10.98 8.69
#